data_AF-A0A4P5VZD8-F1
#
_entry.id   AF-A0A4P5VZD8-F1
#
_cell.length_a   1.000
_cell.length_b   1.000
_cell.length_c   1.000
_cell.angle_alpha   90.00
_cell.angle_beta   90.00
_cell.angle_gamma   90.00
#
_symmetry.space_group_name_H-M   'P 1'
#
loop_
_entity.id
_entity.type
_entity.pdbx_description
1 polymer ?
#
loop_
_entity_poly.entity_id
_entity_poly.type
_entity_poly.pdbx_seq_one_letter_code
_entity_poly.pdbx_strand_id
1 'polypeptide(L)'
;MLLWLLACVRPVSPELELAPPPTTAPDPEPRDVAAWRAWILNGDPLARHPRLPANMLDAALSDWLLLAMKPEPDASAWWQLENRSPASPAVAFARGARLAEAEVNLHNPGALLRWLVPLSEPGPAAFDAPRAPLAFLRVESDDAVLAILERSVLLGWVEGPTVDVAAPAALLAEPAWARLAATPAGALLVARGGPQNGPAPTEALGLLQEATALALTEAAADAPAEYAAAKERRLALGGANPSADVVADLLSAAAPQLMAHASDPDAAGFALLAHAALRWRGRCSDTPCTGFDRLPELAAAARYGESPARLAGIWRVIVWKGAVDELWAAWDRPQVVHAMDRVVELIAATDPRALDLTALLRPGPDSTWTLAVTRALHGQEGTSKEALFRALYAHVAAEAKAAQSFDREVATLQRIERRALAAAK
;
A
#
# COMPACT_ATOMS: atom_id res chain seq x y z
N MET A 1 22.96 16.48 57.78
CA MET A 1 23.73 17.08 56.67
C MET A 1 22.94 17.17 55.35
N LEU A 2 21.60 17.21 55.39
CA LEU A 2 20.73 17.26 54.20
C LEU A 2 19.68 18.40 54.25
N LEU A 3 19.90 19.39 55.12
CA LEU A 3 18.94 20.46 55.43
C LEU A 3 19.50 21.87 55.16
N TRP A 4 20.64 21.99 54.48
CA TRP A 4 21.32 23.26 54.21
C TRP A 4 21.49 23.58 52.70
N LEU A 5 20.89 22.80 51.80
CA LEU A 5 20.97 23.02 50.35
C LEU A 5 19.69 23.64 49.73
N LEU A 6 18.67 23.97 50.54
CA LEU A 6 17.40 24.53 50.03
C LEU A 6 17.28 26.06 50.13
N ALA A 7 18.33 26.77 50.56
CA ALA A 7 18.23 28.20 50.87
C ALA A 7 18.87 29.16 49.85
N CYS A 8 19.06 28.74 48.59
CA CYS A 8 19.60 29.61 47.53
C CYS A 8 18.83 29.47 46.20
N VAL A 9 17.50 29.53 46.22
CA VAL A 9 16.75 29.87 45.00
C VAL A 9 16.60 31.40 44.99
N ARG A 10 17.44 32.09 44.22
CA ARG A 10 17.23 33.52 43.94
C ARG A 10 15.87 33.67 43.23
N PRO A 11 15.03 34.63 43.62
CA PRO A 11 13.85 34.97 42.83
C PRO A 11 14.32 35.35 41.42
N VAL A 12 13.72 34.74 40.40
CA VAL A 12 13.92 35.10 39.00
C VAL A 12 13.53 36.58 38.87
N SER A 13 14.39 37.40 38.26
CA SER A 13 14.10 38.82 38.08
C SER A 13 12.80 38.95 37.28
N PRO A 14 11.86 39.86 37.63
CA PRO A 14 10.59 40.01 36.92
C PRO A 14 10.74 40.34 35.42
N GLU A 15 11.91 40.79 35.00
CA GLU A 15 12.29 40.99 33.59
C GLU A 15 12.60 39.69 32.82
N LEU A 16 12.75 38.57 33.54
CA LEU A 16 12.98 37.21 33.02
C LEU A 16 11.74 36.31 33.18
N GLU A 17 10.63 36.83 33.73
CA GLU A 17 9.34 36.15 33.64
C GLU A 17 8.89 36.20 32.18
N LEU A 18 9.02 35.07 31.49
CA LEU A 18 8.40 34.86 30.18
C LEU A 18 6.93 35.21 30.32
N ALA A 19 6.49 36.27 29.63
CA ALA A 19 5.08 36.59 29.53
C ALA A 19 4.34 35.30 29.12
N PRO A 20 3.24 34.93 29.81
CA PRO A 20 2.45 33.78 29.39
C PRO A 20 2.12 33.98 27.90
N PRO A 21 2.27 32.93 27.06
CA PRO A 21 1.97 33.06 25.65
C PRO A 21 0.57 33.68 25.54
N PRO A 22 0.39 34.71 24.68
CA PRO A 22 -0.90 35.34 24.54
C PRO A 22 -1.92 34.24 24.30
N THR A 23 -2.96 34.20 25.13
CA THR A 23 -4.11 33.30 24.92
C THR A 23 -4.66 33.62 23.54
N THR A 24 -4.24 32.82 22.55
CA THR A 24 -4.78 32.86 21.21
C THR A 24 -6.26 32.56 21.37
N ALA A 25 -7.10 33.49 20.91
CA ALA A 25 -8.52 33.22 20.82
C ALA A 25 -8.70 31.89 20.06
N PRO A 26 -9.61 31.00 20.49
CA PRO A 26 -9.88 29.78 19.75
C PRO A 26 -10.20 30.15 18.29
N ASP A 27 -9.57 29.46 17.34
CA ASP A 27 -9.79 29.72 15.92
C ASP A 27 -11.31 29.69 15.64
N PRO A 28 -11.84 30.67 14.87
CA PRO A 28 -13.26 30.72 14.60
C PRO A 28 -13.72 29.41 13.96
N GLU A 29 -14.83 28.88 14.46
CA GLU A 29 -15.41 27.62 13.98
C GLU A 29 -15.70 27.73 12.46
N PRO A 30 -15.24 26.77 11.64
CA PRO A 30 -15.44 26.80 10.20
C PRO A 30 -16.93 26.83 9.84
N ARG A 31 -17.28 27.50 8.73
CA ARG A 31 -18.69 27.73 8.33
C ARG A 31 -19.20 26.80 7.24
N ASP A 32 -18.31 26.07 6.56
CA ASP A 32 -18.64 25.16 5.48
C ASP A 32 -17.79 23.87 5.53
N VAL A 33 -18.20 22.84 4.78
CA VAL A 33 -17.58 21.51 4.80
C VAL A 33 -16.11 21.55 4.38
N ALA A 34 -15.72 22.42 3.44
CA ALA A 34 -14.36 22.51 2.95
C ALA A 34 -13.42 23.14 4.00
N ALA A 35 -13.84 24.25 4.61
CA ALA A 35 -13.15 24.91 5.71
C ALA A 35 -13.06 23.99 6.94
N TRP A 36 -14.09 23.18 7.19
CA TRP A 36 -14.08 22.16 8.23
C TRP A 36 -13.04 21.08 7.98
N ARG A 37 -12.94 20.56 6.77
CA ARG A 37 -11.92 19.55 6.43
C ARG A 37 -10.50 20.10 6.56
N ALA A 38 -10.26 21.32 6.08
CA ALA A 38 -8.97 21.98 6.27
C ALA A 38 -8.62 22.17 7.77
N TRP A 39 -9.63 22.51 8.58
CA TRP A 39 -9.46 22.67 10.02
C TRP A 39 -9.20 21.33 10.74
N ILE A 40 -9.89 20.26 10.34
CA ILE A 40 -9.67 18.89 10.86
C ILE A 40 -8.22 18.48 10.59
N LEU A 41 -7.67 18.75 9.40
CA LEU A 41 -6.29 18.40 9.08
C LEU A 41 -5.25 19.17 9.91
N ASN A 42 -5.60 20.32 10.51
CA ASN A 42 -4.73 21.09 11.39
C ASN A 42 -3.35 21.40 10.77
N GLY A 43 -3.31 21.65 9.45
CA GLY A 43 -2.07 21.92 8.73
C GLY A 43 -1.21 20.68 8.40
N ASP A 44 -1.66 19.47 8.73
CA ASP A 44 -0.96 18.22 8.45
C ASP A 44 -1.68 17.39 7.36
N PRO A 45 -1.14 17.30 6.12
CA PRO A 45 -1.73 16.48 5.06
C PRO A 45 -1.68 14.98 5.37
N LEU A 46 -0.87 14.56 6.35
CA LEU A 46 -0.79 13.18 6.82
C LEU A 46 -1.76 12.87 7.96
N ALA A 47 -2.57 13.85 8.38
CA ALA A 47 -3.65 13.67 9.33
C ALA A 47 -3.25 12.87 10.60
N ARG A 48 -2.05 13.12 11.13
CA ARG A 48 -1.53 12.42 12.34
C ARG A 48 -2.36 12.72 13.58
N HIS A 49 -2.72 13.99 13.74
CA HIS A 49 -3.44 14.51 14.90
C HIS A 49 -4.56 15.46 14.45
N PRO A 50 -5.62 14.93 13.83
CA PRO A 50 -6.69 15.77 13.32
C PRO A 50 -7.49 16.40 14.46
N ARG A 51 -7.97 17.64 14.26
CA ARG A 51 -8.83 18.33 15.23
C ARG A 51 -10.26 17.80 15.17
N LEU A 52 -10.90 17.68 16.34
CA LEU A 52 -12.23 17.08 16.49
C LEU A 52 -13.31 18.15 16.71
N PRO A 53 -14.28 18.33 15.80
CA PRO A 53 -15.52 19.00 16.16
C PRO A 53 -16.56 18.00 16.66
N ALA A 54 -17.27 18.37 17.73
CA ALA A 54 -18.27 17.52 18.38
C ALA A 54 -19.59 17.37 17.60
N ASN A 55 -19.82 18.17 16.54
CA ASN A 55 -21.14 18.42 15.96
C ASN A 55 -21.28 18.12 14.46
N MET A 56 -20.24 17.66 13.76
CA MET A 56 -20.36 17.35 12.33
C MET A 56 -19.47 16.20 11.92
N LEU A 57 -20.08 15.05 11.67
CA LEU A 57 -19.43 13.93 11.02
C LEU A 57 -20.44 13.24 10.11
N ASP A 58 -20.02 12.94 8.87
CA ASP A 58 -20.67 11.87 8.12
C ASP A 58 -20.45 10.53 8.85
N ALA A 59 -21.15 9.47 8.43
CA ALA A 59 -21.06 8.18 9.11
C ALA A 59 -19.62 7.61 9.16
N ALA A 60 -18.79 7.87 8.14
CA ALA A 60 -17.43 7.33 8.06
C ALA A 60 -16.47 8.05 9.01
N LEU A 61 -16.56 9.39 9.09
CA LEU A 61 -15.79 10.18 10.05
C LEU A 61 -16.30 9.99 11.49
N SER A 62 -17.58 9.63 11.66
CA SER A 62 -18.15 9.26 12.96
C SER A 62 -17.47 8.01 13.53
N ASP A 63 -17.33 6.96 12.73
CA ASP A 63 -16.65 5.73 13.15
C ASP A 63 -15.17 5.98 13.47
N TRP A 64 -14.50 6.82 12.69
CA TRP A 64 -13.13 7.26 12.98
C TRP A 64 -13.05 8.00 14.33
N LEU A 65 -13.94 8.98 14.57
CA LEU A 65 -13.97 9.74 15.83
C LEU A 65 -14.18 8.81 17.03
N LEU A 66 -15.17 7.91 16.94
CA LEU A 66 -15.46 6.96 18.01
C LEU A 66 -14.26 6.07 18.35
N LEU A 67 -13.43 5.74 17.36
CA LEU A 67 -12.21 4.98 17.58
C LEU A 67 -11.11 5.88 18.17
N ALA A 68 -10.92 7.09 17.65
CA ALA A 68 -9.92 8.06 18.12
C ALA A 68 -10.16 8.50 19.57
N MET A 69 -11.41 8.51 20.03
CA MET A 69 -11.78 8.84 21.41
C MET A 69 -11.50 7.72 22.42
N LYS A 70 -11.08 6.53 21.97
CA LYS A 70 -10.71 5.45 22.89
C LYS A 70 -9.35 5.77 23.54
N PRO A 71 -9.14 5.46 24.82
CA PRO A 71 -7.87 5.74 25.51
C PRO A 71 -6.64 5.07 24.86
N GLU A 72 -6.84 3.87 24.29
CA GLU A 72 -5.78 3.08 23.65
C GLU A 72 -6.40 2.31 22.46
N PRO A 73 -6.56 2.94 21.28
CA PRO A 73 -7.13 2.27 20.12
C PRO A 73 -6.13 1.26 19.55
N ASP A 74 -6.55 -0.01 19.44
CA ASP A 74 -5.73 -1.08 18.86
C ASP A 74 -5.51 -0.91 17.34
N ALA A 75 -4.34 -1.31 16.85
CA ALA A 75 -3.99 -1.31 15.43
C ALA A 75 -5.01 -2.06 14.58
N SER A 76 -5.52 -3.19 15.08
CA SER A 76 -6.53 -3.98 14.37
C SER A 76 -7.84 -3.22 14.16
N ALA A 77 -8.20 -2.30 15.06
CA ALA A 77 -9.42 -1.50 14.95
C ALA A 77 -9.30 -0.45 13.83
N TRP A 78 -8.10 0.14 13.65
CA TRP A 78 -7.82 1.06 12.54
C TRP A 78 -7.88 0.34 11.19
N TRP A 79 -7.28 -0.84 11.08
CA TRP A 79 -7.38 -1.66 9.86
C TRP A 79 -8.82 -2.04 9.53
N GLN A 80 -9.64 -2.35 10.55
CA GLN A 80 -11.06 -2.64 10.35
C GLN A 80 -11.88 -1.43 9.91
N LEU A 81 -11.47 -0.22 10.29
CA LEU A 81 -12.09 1.01 9.80
C LEU A 81 -11.78 1.20 8.32
N GLU A 82 -10.52 1.01 7.90
CA GLU A 82 -10.12 1.09 6.48
C GLU A 82 -10.93 0.13 5.60
N ASN A 83 -11.09 -1.12 6.04
CA ASN A 83 -11.81 -2.14 5.30
C ASN A 83 -13.33 -1.89 5.20
N ARG A 84 -13.93 -1.25 6.22
CA ARG A 84 -15.38 -0.97 6.24
C ARG A 84 -15.75 0.31 5.50
N SER A 85 -14.79 1.21 5.32
CA SER A 85 -15.00 2.53 4.71
C SER A 85 -14.10 2.78 3.49
N PRO A 86 -14.04 1.86 2.50
CA PRO A 86 -13.22 2.04 1.31
C PRO A 86 -13.68 3.28 0.52
N ALA A 87 -12.74 3.91 -0.21
CA ALA A 87 -12.99 5.13 -1.00
C ALA A 87 -13.61 6.28 -0.17
N SER A 88 -13.19 6.42 1.09
CA SER A 88 -13.58 7.52 1.97
C SER A 88 -12.37 8.18 2.66
N PRO A 89 -12.50 9.43 3.13
CA PRO A 89 -11.47 10.09 3.94
C PRO A 89 -11.05 9.31 5.19
N ALA A 90 -11.95 8.46 5.74
CA ALA A 90 -11.66 7.68 6.94
C ALA A 90 -10.46 6.75 6.76
N VAL A 91 -10.14 6.34 5.52
CA VAL A 91 -8.94 5.56 5.22
C VAL A 91 -7.69 6.38 5.50
N ALA A 92 -7.58 7.59 4.96
CA ALA A 92 -6.43 8.46 5.21
C ALA A 92 -6.29 8.80 6.70
N PHE A 93 -7.40 9.09 7.38
CA PHE A 93 -7.38 9.37 8.83
C PHE A 93 -6.99 8.15 9.67
N ALA A 94 -7.43 6.94 9.33
CA ALA A 94 -7.01 5.72 10.00
C ALA A 94 -5.51 5.46 9.82
N ARG A 95 -5.00 5.63 8.59
CA ARG A 95 -3.58 5.51 8.28
C ARG A 95 -2.75 6.58 8.99
N GLY A 96 -3.24 7.81 9.08
CA GLY A 96 -2.60 8.92 9.79
C GLY A 96 -2.47 8.65 11.30
N ALA A 97 -3.52 8.10 11.91
CA ALA A 97 -3.47 7.64 13.31
C ALA A 97 -2.44 6.52 13.51
N ARG A 98 -2.39 5.53 12.59
CA ARG A 98 -1.37 4.47 12.64
C ARG A 98 0.05 5.01 12.43
N LEU A 99 0.24 6.01 11.57
CA LEU A 99 1.52 6.70 11.39
C LEU A 99 1.97 7.38 12.69
N ALA A 100 1.09 8.11 13.37
CA ALA A 100 1.41 8.76 14.64
C ALA A 100 1.84 7.75 15.72
N GLU A 101 1.13 6.63 15.83
CA GLU A 101 1.50 5.54 16.75
C GLU A 101 2.82 4.86 16.37
N ALA A 102 3.06 4.68 15.07
CA ALA A 102 4.30 4.11 14.57
C ALA A 102 5.52 5.02 14.83
N GLU A 103 5.38 6.34 14.70
CA GLU A 103 6.41 7.33 15.01
C GLU A 103 6.89 7.20 16.47
N VAL A 104 5.98 6.94 17.41
CA VAL A 104 6.30 6.70 18.83
C VAL A 104 7.04 5.37 19.04
N ASN A 105 6.80 4.38 18.18
CA ASN A 105 7.30 3.01 18.30
C ASN A 105 8.51 2.69 17.39
N LEU A 106 9.11 3.66 16.68
CA LEU A 106 10.21 3.42 15.74
C LEU A 106 11.37 2.63 16.36
N HIS A 107 11.72 2.93 17.61
CA HIS A 107 12.81 2.26 18.33
C HIS A 107 12.41 0.91 18.95
N ASN A 108 11.17 0.46 18.76
CA ASN A 108 10.66 -0.83 19.21
C ASN A 108 10.09 -1.63 18.02
N PRO A 109 10.93 -2.29 17.21
CA PRO A 109 10.52 -3.02 16.01
C PRO A 109 9.41 -4.05 16.23
N GLY A 110 9.36 -4.66 17.42
CA GLY A 110 8.30 -5.62 17.78
C GLY A 110 6.94 -4.95 17.93
N ALA A 111 6.88 -3.81 18.63
CA ALA A 111 5.65 -3.02 18.77
C ALA A 111 5.28 -2.27 17.49
N LEU A 112 6.27 -1.89 16.67
CA LEU A 112 6.05 -1.21 15.40
C LEU A 112 5.34 -2.09 14.37
N LEU A 113 5.61 -3.40 14.40
CA LEU A 113 5.13 -4.35 13.41
C LEU A 113 3.60 -4.31 13.23
N ARG A 114 2.82 -4.31 14.32
CA ARG A 114 1.34 -4.29 14.28
C ARG A 114 0.75 -3.06 13.57
N TRP A 115 1.49 -1.95 13.56
CA TRP A 115 1.06 -0.69 12.92
C TRP A 115 1.36 -0.68 11.43
N LEU A 116 2.34 -1.48 10.99
CA LEU A 116 2.81 -1.53 9.60
C LEU A 116 2.04 -2.54 8.74
N VAL A 117 1.54 -3.61 9.34
CA VAL A 117 0.93 -4.72 8.59
C VAL A 117 -0.51 -4.99 9.05
N PRO A 118 -1.43 -5.29 8.12
CA PRO A 118 -2.80 -5.63 8.44
C PRO A 118 -2.89 -7.12 8.81
N LEU A 119 -2.15 -7.56 9.83
CA LEU A 119 -2.17 -8.94 10.30
C LEU A 119 -2.73 -9.01 11.72
N SER A 120 -3.34 -10.14 12.07
CA SER A 120 -3.80 -10.38 13.44
C SER A 120 -2.63 -10.55 14.41
N GLU A 121 -2.84 -10.18 15.67
CA GLU A 121 -1.88 -10.40 16.75
C GLU A 121 -1.50 -11.89 16.84
N PRO A 122 -0.23 -12.21 17.16
CA PRO A 122 0.25 -13.57 17.12
C PRO A 122 -0.49 -14.46 18.11
N GLY A 123 -0.84 -15.68 17.70
CA GLY A 123 -1.17 -16.74 18.64
C GLY A 123 0.02 -17.08 19.56
N PRO A 124 -0.17 -17.92 20.59
CA PRO A 124 0.87 -18.26 21.60
C PRO A 124 2.06 -19.11 21.08
N ALA A 125 2.41 -19.03 19.80
CA ALA A 125 3.50 -19.80 19.23
C ALA A 125 4.87 -19.22 19.62
N ALA A 126 5.63 -19.97 20.40
CA ALA A 126 7.05 -19.71 20.61
C ALA A 126 7.86 -20.33 19.46
N PHE A 127 8.67 -19.50 18.80
CA PHE A 127 9.70 -19.96 17.88
C PHE A 127 11.03 -19.95 18.61
N ASP A 128 11.84 -21.00 18.43
CA ASP A 128 13.18 -21.05 19.04
C ASP A 128 14.11 -19.95 18.50
N ALA A 129 13.87 -19.48 17.27
CA ALA A 129 14.62 -18.41 16.62
C ALA A 129 13.75 -17.61 15.62
N PRO A 130 12.94 -16.63 16.09
CA PRO A 130 12.17 -15.77 15.20
C PRO A 130 13.09 -14.85 14.38
N ARG A 131 12.67 -14.54 13.15
CA ARG A 131 13.29 -13.50 12.33
C ARG A 131 13.15 -12.13 13.00
N ALA A 132 14.04 -11.20 12.63
CA ALA A 132 13.89 -9.80 13.01
C ALA A 132 12.54 -9.25 12.51
N PRO A 133 11.76 -8.52 13.34
CA PRO A 133 10.38 -8.13 13.04
C PRO A 133 10.16 -7.40 11.70
N LEU A 134 11.12 -6.57 11.28
CA LEU A 134 11.02 -5.75 10.08
C LEU A 134 11.81 -6.30 8.89
N ALA A 135 12.34 -7.52 8.99
CA ALA A 135 13.17 -8.13 7.93
C ALA A 135 12.44 -8.25 6.58
N PHE A 136 11.11 -8.34 6.58
CA PHE A 136 10.29 -8.41 5.36
C PHE A 136 10.30 -7.10 4.56
N LEU A 137 10.46 -5.95 5.22
CA LEU A 137 10.47 -4.64 4.57
C LEU A 137 11.75 -4.41 3.76
N ARG A 138 12.86 -5.06 4.13
CA ARG A 138 14.18 -4.87 3.52
C ARG A 138 14.63 -3.41 3.56
N VAL A 139 14.38 -2.77 4.69
CA VAL A 139 14.81 -1.42 4.99
C VAL A 139 15.86 -1.44 6.08
N GLU A 140 16.77 -0.48 6.02
CA GLU A 140 17.89 -0.37 6.96
C GLU A 140 17.78 0.87 7.86
N SER A 141 16.75 1.71 7.68
CA SER A 141 16.56 2.95 8.43
C SER A 141 15.11 3.19 8.84
N ASP A 142 14.94 3.90 9.96
CA ASP A 142 13.65 4.38 10.45
C ASP A 142 12.97 5.32 9.42
N ASP A 143 13.76 6.15 8.73
CA ASP A 143 13.27 7.03 7.66
C ASP A 143 12.58 6.25 6.52
N ALA A 144 13.10 5.08 6.16
CA ALA A 144 12.49 4.23 5.14
C ALA A 144 11.18 3.58 5.63
N VAL A 145 11.07 3.30 6.93
CA VAL A 145 9.81 2.83 7.55
C VAL A 145 8.76 3.95 7.53
N LEU A 146 9.17 5.17 7.91
CA LEU A 146 8.31 6.35 7.86
C LEU A 146 7.83 6.63 6.44
N ALA A 147 8.70 6.53 5.44
CA ALA A 147 8.32 6.73 4.04
C ALA A 147 7.20 5.76 3.59
N ILE A 148 7.20 4.51 4.05
CA ILE A 148 6.11 3.55 3.78
C ILE A 148 4.80 4.04 4.40
N LEU A 149 4.84 4.44 5.68
CA LEU A 149 3.64 4.87 6.40
C LEU A 149 3.07 6.17 5.85
N GLU A 150 3.92 7.15 5.57
CA GLU A 150 3.52 8.42 4.92
C GLU A 150 2.89 8.16 3.55
N ARG A 151 3.52 7.34 2.70
CA ARG A 151 2.92 6.91 1.43
C ARG A 151 1.55 6.28 1.67
N SER A 152 1.42 5.40 2.66
CA SER A 152 0.14 4.75 2.94
C SER A 152 -0.97 5.78 3.23
N VAL A 153 -0.68 6.84 3.99
CA VAL A 153 -1.65 7.91 4.25
C VAL A 153 -2.03 8.63 2.96
N LEU A 154 -1.04 9.02 2.15
CA LEU A 154 -1.27 9.69 0.87
C LEU A 154 -2.12 8.83 -0.08
N LEU A 155 -1.84 7.53 -0.14
CA LEU A 155 -2.66 6.55 -0.86
C LEU A 155 -4.09 6.48 -0.32
N GLY A 156 -4.30 6.71 0.97
CA GLY A 156 -5.63 6.78 1.59
C GLY A 156 -6.48 7.94 1.08
N TRP A 157 -5.86 9.07 0.72
CA TRP A 157 -6.56 10.20 0.10
C TRP A 157 -6.94 9.93 -1.36
N VAL A 158 -6.17 9.08 -2.05
CA VAL A 158 -6.43 8.67 -3.44
C VAL A 158 -7.04 7.28 -3.56
N GLU A 159 -7.70 6.82 -2.50
CA GLU A 159 -8.30 5.48 -2.38
C GLU A 159 -9.56 5.29 -3.25
N GLY A 160 -10.10 6.37 -3.82
CA GLY A 160 -11.19 6.34 -4.80
C GLY A 160 -11.55 7.72 -5.37
N PRO A 161 -12.31 7.77 -6.49
CA PRO A 161 -12.58 9.00 -7.22
C PRO A 161 -13.48 9.99 -6.47
N THR A 162 -14.30 9.47 -5.54
CA THR A 162 -15.24 10.25 -4.72
C THR A 162 -14.61 10.86 -3.47
N VAL A 163 -13.38 10.47 -3.12
CA VAL A 163 -12.67 11.08 -1.99
C VAL A 163 -12.35 12.53 -2.36
N ASP A 164 -12.83 13.46 -1.54
CA ASP A 164 -12.49 14.88 -1.67
C ASP A 164 -11.04 15.09 -1.23
N VAL A 165 -10.24 15.61 -2.16
CA VAL A 165 -8.81 15.81 -2.02
C VAL A 165 -8.41 17.28 -1.92
N ALA A 166 -9.36 18.22 -2.00
CA ALA A 166 -9.02 19.65 -2.15
C ALA A 166 -8.18 20.18 -0.97
N ALA A 167 -8.60 19.91 0.26
CA ALA A 167 -7.89 20.34 1.46
C ALA A 167 -6.47 19.71 1.61
N PRO A 168 -6.30 18.38 1.54
CA PRO A 168 -4.96 17.78 1.63
C PRO A 168 -4.06 18.13 0.44
N ALA A 169 -4.62 18.29 -0.77
CA ALA A 169 -3.86 18.76 -1.93
C ALA A 169 -3.34 20.20 -1.76
N ALA A 170 -4.16 21.10 -1.21
CA ALA A 170 -3.75 22.46 -0.92
C ALA A 170 -2.62 22.52 0.12
N LEU A 171 -2.70 21.71 1.18
CA LEU A 171 -1.62 21.59 2.17
C LEU A 171 -0.33 21.07 1.53
N LEU A 172 -0.40 20.03 0.69
CA LEU A 172 0.78 19.49 0.00
C LEU A 172 1.45 20.50 -0.94
N ALA A 173 0.72 21.50 -1.45
CA ALA A 173 1.29 22.55 -2.27
C ALA A 173 2.15 23.55 -1.47
N GLU A 174 2.08 23.53 -0.13
CA GLU A 174 2.91 24.39 0.71
C GLU A 174 4.38 23.92 0.72
N PRO A 175 5.35 24.85 0.76
CA PRO A 175 6.78 24.50 0.76
C PRO A 175 7.22 23.56 1.89
N ALA A 176 6.53 23.60 3.04
CA ALA A 176 6.81 22.72 4.17
C ALA A 176 6.63 21.22 3.83
N TRP A 177 5.79 20.91 2.84
CA TRP A 177 5.44 19.55 2.44
C TRP A 177 6.02 19.16 1.07
N ALA A 178 6.98 19.93 0.54
CA ALA A 178 7.55 19.71 -0.78
C ALA A 178 8.11 18.29 -1.00
N ARG A 179 8.69 17.67 0.05
CA ARG A 179 9.15 16.27 -0.02
C ARG A 179 8.00 15.30 -0.28
N LEU A 180 6.88 15.45 0.44
CA LEU A 180 5.71 14.58 0.27
C LEU A 180 5.06 14.82 -1.09
N ALA A 181 4.94 16.08 -1.50
CA ALA A 181 4.40 16.45 -2.81
C ALA A 181 5.22 15.88 -3.99
N ALA A 182 6.54 15.67 -3.80
CA ALA A 182 7.40 15.06 -4.80
C ALA A 182 7.28 13.52 -4.88
N THR A 183 6.64 12.86 -3.91
CA THR A 183 6.35 11.41 -4.01
C THR A 183 5.24 11.16 -5.05
N PRO A 184 5.17 9.98 -5.69
CA PRO A 184 4.10 9.68 -6.65
C PRO A 184 2.70 9.79 -6.05
N ALA A 185 2.48 9.31 -4.82
CA ALA A 185 1.19 9.42 -4.14
C ALA A 185 0.83 10.90 -3.84
N GLY A 186 1.80 11.70 -3.40
CA GLY A 186 1.60 13.14 -3.15
C GLY A 186 1.37 13.94 -4.43
N ALA A 187 2.14 13.66 -5.48
CA ALA A 187 1.98 14.29 -6.80
C ALA A 187 0.62 13.94 -7.42
N LEU A 188 0.17 12.69 -7.29
CA LEU A 188 -1.17 12.27 -7.69
C LEU A 188 -2.25 13.01 -6.92
N LEU A 189 -2.09 13.15 -5.60
CA LEU A 189 -3.02 13.89 -4.75
C LEU A 189 -3.13 15.36 -5.17
N VAL A 190 -2.00 16.03 -5.40
CA VAL A 190 -1.94 17.41 -5.88
C VAL A 190 -2.58 17.55 -7.26
N ALA A 191 -2.28 16.64 -8.19
CA ALA A 191 -2.84 16.68 -9.54
C ALA A 191 -4.36 16.45 -9.57
N ARG A 192 -4.89 15.56 -8.71
CA ARG A 192 -6.34 15.35 -8.55
C ARG A 192 -7.05 16.58 -8.00
N GLY A 193 -6.41 17.36 -7.12
CA GLY A 193 -6.95 18.61 -6.59
C GLY A 193 -6.83 19.80 -7.56
N GLY A 194 -6.09 19.64 -8.66
CA GLY A 194 -5.84 20.67 -9.65
C GLY A 194 -6.89 20.74 -10.77
N PRO A 195 -6.78 21.74 -11.65
CA PRO A 195 -7.65 21.84 -12.83
C PRO A 195 -7.41 20.69 -13.81
N GLN A 196 -8.39 20.46 -14.70
CA GLN A 196 -8.22 19.54 -15.83
C GLN A 196 -7.22 20.11 -16.83
N ASN A 197 -6.13 19.37 -17.05
CA ASN A 197 -5.07 19.74 -17.97
C ASN A 197 -5.29 19.03 -19.31
N GLY A 198 -5.26 19.76 -20.42
CA GLY A 198 -4.97 19.21 -21.75
C GLY A 198 -5.93 18.15 -22.34
N PRO A 199 -5.58 17.62 -23.53
CA PRO A 199 -6.29 16.50 -24.14
C PRO A 199 -6.02 15.18 -23.40
N ALA A 200 -6.88 14.17 -23.57
CA ALA A 200 -6.71 12.86 -22.93
C ALA A 200 -5.33 12.23 -23.22
N PRO A 201 -4.68 11.58 -22.23
CA PRO A 201 -3.32 11.05 -22.33
C PRO A 201 -3.25 9.71 -23.09
N THR A 202 -3.71 9.69 -24.35
CA THR A 202 -3.86 8.47 -25.17
C THR A 202 -2.54 7.70 -25.36
N GLU A 203 -1.43 8.41 -25.57
CA GLU A 203 -0.10 7.79 -25.72
C GLU A 203 0.33 7.07 -24.43
N ALA A 204 0.18 7.75 -23.29
CA ALA A 204 0.52 7.18 -21.98
C ALA A 204 -0.34 5.96 -21.63
N LEU A 205 -1.63 5.98 -21.98
CA LEU A 205 -2.49 4.82 -21.85
C LEU A 205 -2.02 3.66 -22.74
N GLY A 206 -1.60 3.94 -23.97
CA GLY A 206 -1.03 2.94 -24.87
C GLY A 206 0.21 2.28 -24.28
N LEU A 207 1.13 3.06 -23.70
CA LEU A 207 2.33 2.56 -23.02
C LEU A 207 1.98 1.67 -21.81
N LEU A 208 0.99 2.07 -21.00
CA LEU A 208 0.52 1.28 -19.86
C LEU A 208 -0.11 -0.05 -20.31
N GLN A 209 -0.92 -0.03 -21.36
CA GLN A 209 -1.53 -1.24 -21.93
C GLN A 209 -0.46 -2.19 -22.49
N GLU A 210 0.53 -1.65 -23.19
CA GLU A 210 1.65 -2.43 -23.74
C GLU A 210 2.53 -3.04 -22.63
N ALA A 211 2.82 -2.28 -21.58
CA ALA A 211 3.53 -2.77 -20.40
C ALA A 211 2.76 -3.92 -19.73
N THR A 212 1.44 -3.77 -19.59
CA THR A 212 0.56 -4.78 -18.99
C THR A 212 0.50 -6.04 -19.84
N ALA A 213 0.35 -5.91 -21.16
CA ALA A 213 0.32 -7.05 -22.08
C ALA A 213 1.66 -7.81 -22.12
N LEU A 214 2.79 -7.09 -22.09
CA LEU A 214 4.12 -7.71 -22.00
C LEU A 214 4.30 -8.44 -20.67
N ALA A 215 3.98 -7.81 -19.54
CA ALA A 215 4.07 -8.40 -18.21
C ALA A 215 3.19 -9.65 -18.07
N LEU A 216 1.96 -9.62 -18.62
CA LEU A 216 1.08 -10.79 -18.66
C LEU A 216 1.65 -11.91 -19.53
N THR A 217 2.25 -11.57 -20.67
CA THR A 217 2.92 -12.55 -21.54
C THR A 217 4.08 -13.22 -20.81
N GLU A 218 4.91 -12.44 -20.11
CA GLU A 218 6.00 -12.95 -19.27
C GLU A 218 5.49 -13.87 -18.16
N ALA A 219 4.41 -13.49 -17.46
CA ALA A 219 3.79 -14.28 -16.40
C ALA A 219 3.14 -15.58 -16.93
N ALA A 220 2.69 -15.59 -18.18
CA ALA A 220 2.05 -16.74 -18.82
C ALA A 220 3.04 -17.70 -19.52
N ALA A 221 4.34 -17.38 -19.53
CA ALA A 221 5.37 -18.21 -20.13
C ALA A 221 5.82 -19.27 -19.12
N ASP A 222 5.42 -20.52 -19.33
CA ASP A 222 5.80 -21.65 -18.46
C ASP A 222 6.71 -22.65 -19.21
N ALA A 223 6.78 -22.56 -20.55
CA ALA A 223 7.59 -23.43 -21.38
C ALA A 223 8.78 -22.67 -22.02
N PRO A 224 9.91 -23.35 -22.32
CA PRO A 224 11.08 -22.70 -22.93
C PRO A 224 10.79 -21.90 -24.21
N ALA A 225 9.92 -22.42 -25.09
CA ALA A 225 9.53 -21.72 -26.31
C ALA A 225 8.72 -20.44 -26.02
N GLU A 226 7.92 -20.43 -24.96
CA GLU A 226 7.14 -19.26 -24.55
C GLU A 226 8.03 -18.20 -23.90
N TYR A 227 9.01 -18.62 -23.09
CA TYR A 227 10.03 -17.70 -22.59
C TYR A 227 10.84 -17.09 -23.72
N ALA A 228 11.18 -17.86 -24.77
CA ALA A 228 11.84 -17.33 -25.95
C ALA A 228 10.97 -16.29 -26.67
N ALA A 229 9.69 -16.59 -26.91
CA ALA A 229 8.75 -15.65 -27.53
C ALA A 229 8.53 -14.38 -26.69
N ALA A 230 8.40 -14.50 -25.37
CA ALA A 230 8.29 -13.37 -24.45
C ALA A 230 9.56 -12.51 -24.48
N LYS A 231 10.73 -13.15 -24.49
CA LYS A 231 12.03 -12.48 -24.64
C LYS A 231 12.14 -11.75 -25.98
N GLU A 232 11.75 -12.36 -27.08
CA GLU A 232 11.73 -11.73 -28.41
C GLU A 232 10.82 -10.50 -28.43
N ARG A 233 9.61 -10.61 -27.87
CA ARG A 233 8.69 -9.47 -27.73
C ARG A 233 9.31 -8.34 -26.90
N ARG A 234 9.95 -8.67 -25.77
CA ARG A 234 10.65 -7.69 -24.94
C ARG A 234 11.78 -6.98 -25.71
N LEU A 235 12.57 -7.73 -26.49
CA LEU A 235 13.65 -7.17 -27.32
C LEU A 235 13.08 -6.26 -28.42
N ALA A 236 11.97 -6.67 -29.07
CA ALA A 236 11.31 -5.87 -30.09
C ALA A 236 10.80 -4.53 -29.56
N LEU A 237 10.28 -4.51 -28.33
CA LEU A 237 9.77 -3.30 -27.67
C LEU A 237 10.88 -2.40 -27.09
N GLY A 238 11.96 -2.98 -26.55
CA GLY A 238 13.07 -2.20 -26.00
C GLY A 238 14.06 -1.67 -27.04
N GLY A 239 13.89 -2.02 -28.32
CA GLY A 239 14.70 -1.50 -29.43
C GLY A 239 16.15 -2.00 -29.44
N ALA A 240 17.08 -1.17 -29.92
CA ALA A 240 18.47 -1.55 -30.17
C ALA A 240 19.30 -1.82 -28.90
N ASN A 241 18.93 -1.21 -27.77
CA ASN A 241 19.56 -1.40 -26.46
C ASN A 241 18.47 -1.53 -25.38
N PRO A 242 17.76 -2.67 -25.34
CA PRO A 242 16.64 -2.85 -24.42
C PRO A 242 17.18 -2.87 -22.99
N SER A 243 16.55 -2.12 -22.09
CA SER A 243 16.89 -2.20 -20.67
C SER A 243 16.61 -3.61 -20.13
N ALA A 244 17.15 -3.90 -18.95
CA ALA A 244 16.87 -5.16 -18.26
C ALA A 244 15.37 -5.36 -17.95
N ASP A 245 14.58 -4.29 -17.83
CA ASP A 245 13.15 -4.36 -17.51
C ASP A 245 12.34 -3.33 -18.34
N VAL A 246 12.03 -3.73 -19.58
CA VAL A 246 11.23 -2.93 -20.53
C VAL A 246 9.83 -2.64 -20.00
N VAL A 247 9.22 -3.56 -19.24
CA VAL A 247 7.91 -3.31 -18.60
C VAL A 247 8.02 -2.08 -17.69
N ALA A 248 9.05 -2.03 -16.85
CA ALA A 248 9.23 -0.91 -15.94
C ALA A 248 9.59 0.40 -16.67
N ASP A 249 10.27 0.36 -17.81
CA ASP A 249 10.53 1.56 -18.62
C ASP A 249 9.23 2.13 -19.21
N LEU A 250 8.39 1.27 -19.79
CA LEU A 250 7.09 1.66 -20.34
C LEU A 250 6.19 2.26 -19.25
N LEU A 251 6.14 1.64 -18.06
CA LEU A 251 5.39 2.19 -16.93
C LEU A 251 5.95 3.53 -16.44
N SER A 252 7.28 3.68 -16.41
CA SER A 252 7.96 4.92 -16.00
C SER A 252 7.71 6.07 -16.99
N ALA A 253 7.54 5.75 -18.28
CA ALA A 253 7.16 6.72 -19.30
C ALA A 253 5.66 7.09 -19.24
N ALA A 254 4.79 6.14 -18.90
CA ALA A 254 3.35 6.34 -18.80
C ALA A 254 2.95 7.13 -17.55
N ALA A 255 3.50 6.79 -16.38
CA ALA A 255 3.01 7.28 -15.08
C ALA A 255 2.98 8.82 -14.95
N PRO A 256 4.04 9.58 -15.31
CA PRO A 256 4.03 11.04 -15.17
C PRO A 256 2.97 11.71 -16.06
N GLN A 257 2.75 11.18 -17.26
CA GLN A 257 1.77 11.72 -18.21
C GLN A 257 0.34 11.44 -17.74
N LEU A 258 0.06 10.24 -17.23
CA LEU A 258 -1.23 9.90 -16.64
C LEU A 258 -1.50 10.76 -15.40
N MET A 259 -0.49 10.93 -14.55
CA MET A 259 -0.58 11.74 -13.33
C MET A 259 -0.86 13.22 -13.62
N ALA A 260 -0.28 13.80 -14.68
CA ALA A 260 -0.57 15.18 -15.09
C ALA A 260 -2.06 15.42 -15.47
N HIS A 261 -2.80 14.35 -15.77
CA HIS A 261 -4.22 14.36 -16.14
C HIS A 261 -5.11 13.79 -15.02
N ALA A 262 -4.60 13.59 -13.81
CA ALA A 262 -5.32 12.89 -12.74
C ALA A 262 -6.59 13.60 -12.21
N SER A 263 -6.87 14.84 -12.61
CA SER A 263 -8.21 15.43 -12.40
C SER A 263 -9.31 14.69 -13.18
N ASP A 264 -8.98 13.91 -14.22
CA ASP A 264 -9.84 12.88 -14.79
C ASP A 264 -9.75 11.59 -13.95
N PRO A 265 -10.88 11.05 -13.43
CA PRO A 265 -10.90 9.80 -12.68
C PRO A 265 -10.20 8.62 -13.38
N ASP A 266 -10.40 8.42 -14.68
CA ASP A 266 -9.79 7.28 -15.38
C ASP A 266 -8.26 7.44 -15.43
N ALA A 267 -7.77 8.64 -15.74
CA ALA A 267 -6.35 8.94 -15.75
C ALA A 267 -5.72 8.79 -14.36
N ALA A 268 -6.40 9.20 -13.30
CA ALA A 268 -5.96 8.97 -11.92
C ALA A 268 -5.87 7.47 -11.59
N GLY A 269 -6.88 6.69 -11.98
CA GLY A 269 -6.88 5.24 -11.81
C GLY A 269 -5.72 4.57 -12.53
N PHE A 270 -5.44 4.98 -13.78
CA PHE A 270 -4.30 4.47 -14.55
C PHE A 270 -2.95 4.92 -13.98
N ALA A 271 -2.84 6.15 -13.48
CA ALA A 271 -1.61 6.64 -12.84
C ALA A 271 -1.30 5.83 -11.56
N LEU A 272 -2.34 5.58 -10.74
CA LEU A 272 -2.23 4.76 -9.54
C LEU A 272 -1.85 3.31 -9.88
N LEU A 273 -2.47 2.74 -10.92
CA LEU A 273 -2.10 1.42 -11.43
C LEU A 273 -0.63 1.36 -11.86
N ALA A 274 -0.18 2.35 -12.64
CA ALA A 274 1.19 2.40 -13.15
C ALA A 274 2.21 2.52 -12.01
N HIS A 275 1.90 3.32 -10.99
CA HIS A 275 2.73 3.46 -9.79
C HIS A 275 2.81 2.14 -9.00
N ALA A 276 1.69 1.50 -8.71
CA ALA A 276 1.65 0.21 -8.03
C ALA A 276 2.42 -0.88 -8.81
N ALA A 277 2.24 -0.93 -10.13
CA ALA A 277 2.92 -1.87 -11.02
C ALA A 277 4.44 -1.67 -11.01
N LEU A 278 4.91 -0.42 -11.06
CA LEU A 278 6.33 -0.06 -10.91
C LEU A 278 6.91 -0.59 -9.60
N ARG A 279 6.19 -0.39 -8.48
CA ARG A 279 6.58 -0.89 -7.16
C ARG A 279 6.68 -2.42 -7.12
N TRP A 280 5.77 -3.13 -7.78
CA TRP A 280 5.84 -4.59 -7.92
C TRP A 280 7.03 -5.07 -8.77
N ARG A 281 7.45 -4.27 -9.75
CA ARG A 281 8.69 -4.49 -10.53
C ARG A 281 9.96 -4.06 -9.79
N GLY A 282 9.84 -3.53 -8.56
CA GLY A 282 10.98 -3.09 -7.76
C GLY A 282 11.61 -1.79 -8.27
N ARG A 283 10.88 -0.98 -9.04
CA ARG A 283 11.29 0.36 -9.44
C ARG A 283 10.31 1.38 -8.86
N CYS A 284 10.77 2.28 -8.02
CA CYS A 284 9.94 3.34 -7.44
C CYS A 284 10.81 4.56 -7.19
N SER A 285 10.21 5.75 -7.29
CA SER A 285 10.91 7.01 -6.98
C SER A 285 10.91 7.34 -5.48
N ASP A 286 10.02 6.71 -4.72
CA ASP A 286 9.86 6.84 -3.28
C ASP A 286 10.20 5.50 -2.59
N THR A 287 11.49 5.30 -2.34
CA THR A 287 11.98 4.07 -1.70
C THR A 287 11.51 3.97 -0.25
N PRO A 288 11.24 2.75 0.25
CA PRO A 288 11.35 1.46 -0.43
C PRO A 288 10.14 1.12 -1.31
N CYS A 289 10.37 0.27 -2.32
CA CYS A 289 9.28 -0.19 -3.20
C CYS A 289 8.39 -1.25 -2.54
N THR A 290 8.88 -1.93 -1.50
CA THR A 290 8.15 -2.93 -0.70
C THR A 290 7.08 -2.27 0.18
N GLY A 291 6.15 -3.08 0.69
CA GLY A 291 5.10 -2.66 1.61
C GLY A 291 3.78 -3.39 1.37
N PHE A 292 2.97 -3.52 2.42
CA PHE A 292 1.65 -4.16 2.38
C PHE A 292 0.57 -3.33 1.67
N ASP A 293 0.93 -2.12 1.24
CA ASP A 293 0.09 -1.18 0.52
C ASP A 293 0.09 -1.40 -1.00
N ARG A 294 1.00 -2.22 -1.57
CA ARG A 294 1.11 -2.41 -3.03
C ARG A 294 -0.10 -3.08 -3.70
N LEU A 295 -0.64 -4.16 -3.12
CA LEU A 295 -1.85 -4.81 -3.67
C LEU A 295 -3.12 -3.99 -3.38
N PRO A 296 -3.30 -3.39 -2.18
CA PRO A 296 -4.38 -2.43 -1.94
C PRO A 296 -4.36 -1.25 -2.92
N GLU A 297 -3.18 -0.76 -3.31
CA GLU A 297 -3.03 0.28 -4.32
C GLU A 297 -3.58 -0.15 -5.71
N LEU A 298 -3.29 -1.38 -6.15
CA LEU A 298 -3.90 -1.96 -7.36
C LEU A 298 -5.43 -2.06 -7.22
N ALA A 299 -5.93 -2.44 -6.04
CA ALA A 299 -7.38 -2.53 -5.79
C ALA A 299 -8.06 -1.15 -5.74
N ALA A 300 -7.38 -0.12 -5.25
CA ALA A 300 -7.85 1.26 -5.26
C ALA A 300 -7.94 1.80 -6.70
N ALA A 301 -6.96 1.51 -7.56
CA ALA A 301 -7.00 1.87 -8.98
C ALA A 301 -8.27 1.36 -9.68
N ALA A 302 -8.73 0.15 -9.34
CA ALA A 302 -9.95 -0.43 -9.90
C ALA A 302 -11.25 0.32 -9.53
N ARG A 303 -11.23 1.19 -8.52
CA ARG A 303 -12.42 1.94 -8.09
C ARG A 303 -12.65 3.23 -8.89
N TYR A 304 -11.67 3.63 -9.70
CA TYR A 304 -11.73 4.88 -10.46
C TYR A 304 -12.58 4.79 -11.73
N GLY A 305 -12.78 3.59 -12.26
CA GLY A 305 -13.57 3.36 -13.46
C GLY A 305 -13.44 1.94 -13.97
N GLU A 306 -14.30 1.58 -14.94
CA GLU A 306 -14.26 0.25 -15.55
C GLU A 306 -12.91 -0.01 -16.22
N SER A 307 -12.37 0.95 -16.98
CA SER A 307 -11.13 0.74 -17.72
C SER A 307 -9.89 0.52 -16.84
N PRO A 308 -9.62 1.33 -15.79
CA PRO A 308 -8.61 1.00 -14.78
C PRO A 308 -8.85 -0.34 -14.09
N ALA A 309 -10.11 -0.70 -13.78
CA ALA A 309 -10.43 -1.98 -13.13
C ALA A 309 -9.99 -3.20 -13.94
N ARG A 310 -10.13 -3.14 -15.27
CA ARG A 310 -9.69 -4.24 -16.15
C ARG A 310 -8.19 -4.49 -16.04
N LEU A 311 -7.38 -3.44 -16.21
CA LEU A 311 -5.93 -3.55 -16.15
C LEU A 311 -5.45 -3.90 -14.73
N ALA A 312 -6.10 -3.37 -13.70
CA ALA A 312 -5.84 -3.74 -12.30
C ALA A 312 -6.09 -5.24 -12.05
N GLY A 313 -7.18 -5.80 -12.60
CA GLY A 313 -7.45 -7.23 -12.56
C GLY A 313 -6.34 -8.07 -13.22
N ILE A 314 -5.83 -7.63 -14.36
CA ILE A 314 -4.69 -8.30 -15.03
C ILE A 314 -3.42 -8.22 -14.16
N TRP A 315 -3.12 -7.06 -13.58
CA TRP A 315 -1.97 -6.90 -12.69
C TRP A 315 -2.06 -7.76 -11.43
N ARG A 316 -3.26 -7.94 -10.85
CA ARG A 316 -3.48 -8.91 -9.76
C ARG A 316 -3.06 -10.33 -10.17
N VAL A 317 -3.43 -10.78 -11.36
CA VAL A 317 -3.01 -12.09 -11.89
C VAL A 317 -1.50 -12.17 -12.06
N ILE A 318 -0.88 -11.12 -12.62
CA ILE A 318 0.57 -11.04 -12.83
C ILE A 318 1.32 -11.17 -11.49
N VAL A 319 0.92 -10.41 -10.47
CA VAL A 319 1.63 -10.41 -9.18
C VAL A 319 1.42 -11.71 -8.41
N TRP A 320 0.21 -12.29 -8.44
CA TRP A 320 -0.06 -13.59 -7.83
C TRP A 320 0.72 -14.70 -8.50
N LYS A 321 0.64 -14.81 -9.84
CA LYS A 321 1.39 -15.83 -10.59
C LYS A 321 2.90 -15.68 -10.35
N GLY A 322 3.42 -14.46 -10.42
CA GLY A 322 4.83 -14.17 -10.15
C GLY A 322 5.28 -14.59 -8.75
N ALA A 323 4.48 -14.30 -7.71
CA ALA A 323 4.80 -14.69 -6.34
C ALA A 323 4.78 -16.22 -6.14
N VAL A 324 3.83 -16.93 -6.76
CA VAL A 324 3.76 -18.40 -6.70
C VAL A 324 4.94 -19.04 -7.41
N ASP A 325 5.30 -18.57 -8.61
CA ASP A 325 6.44 -19.08 -9.36
C ASP A 325 7.78 -18.81 -8.64
N GLU A 326 7.93 -17.62 -8.04
CA GLU A 326 9.10 -17.27 -7.24
C GLU A 326 9.21 -18.19 -6.02
N LEU A 327 8.11 -18.45 -5.31
CA LEU A 327 8.08 -19.35 -4.17
C LEU A 327 8.41 -20.79 -4.59
N TRP A 328 7.87 -21.26 -5.72
CA TRP A 328 8.19 -22.57 -6.27
C TRP A 328 9.68 -22.71 -6.58
N ALA A 329 10.25 -21.73 -7.28
CA ALA A 329 11.66 -21.73 -7.66
C ALA A 329 12.61 -21.58 -6.47
N ALA A 330 12.17 -20.86 -5.43
CA ALA A 330 12.97 -20.58 -4.24
C ALA A 330 12.83 -21.64 -3.14
N TRP A 331 11.85 -22.55 -3.20
CA TRP A 331 11.47 -23.44 -2.09
C TRP A 331 12.63 -24.10 -1.34
N ASP A 332 13.59 -24.65 -2.08
CA ASP A 332 14.74 -25.38 -1.55
C ASP A 332 16.01 -24.51 -1.47
N ARG A 333 15.85 -23.17 -1.48
CA ARG A 333 16.94 -22.19 -1.52
C ARG A 333 16.80 -21.18 -0.37
N PRO A 334 17.91 -20.53 0.06
CA PRO A 334 17.85 -19.51 1.11
C PRO A 334 16.88 -18.36 0.81
N GLN A 335 16.60 -18.08 -0.47
CA GLN A 335 15.67 -17.04 -0.89
C GLN A 335 14.20 -17.40 -0.65
N VAL A 336 13.86 -18.61 -0.19
CA VAL A 336 12.46 -19.01 0.06
C VAL A 336 11.72 -18.04 0.97
N VAL A 337 12.41 -17.51 1.98
CA VAL A 337 11.88 -16.57 2.96
C VAL A 337 11.39 -15.29 2.29
N HIS A 338 12.12 -14.81 1.28
CA HIS A 338 11.74 -13.64 0.50
C HIS A 338 10.50 -13.87 -0.35
N ALA A 339 10.34 -15.07 -0.89
CA ALA A 339 9.16 -15.46 -1.64
C ALA A 339 7.95 -15.68 -0.70
N MET A 340 8.17 -16.21 0.50
CA MET A 340 7.15 -16.31 1.54
C MET A 340 6.60 -14.94 1.92
N ASP A 341 7.47 -13.94 2.14
CA ASP A 341 7.06 -12.57 2.49
C ASP A 341 6.11 -11.99 1.41
N ARG A 342 6.38 -12.26 0.12
CA ARG A 342 5.51 -11.83 -0.99
C ARG A 342 4.14 -12.50 -0.96
N VAL A 343 4.08 -13.81 -0.65
CA VAL A 343 2.80 -14.52 -0.51
C VAL A 343 2.02 -14.01 0.70
N VAL A 344 2.67 -13.78 1.84
CA VAL A 344 2.03 -13.20 3.03
C VAL A 344 1.49 -11.80 2.74
N GLU A 345 2.25 -10.96 2.02
CA GLU A 345 1.80 -9.64 1.59
C GLU A 345 0.51 -9.70 0.75
N LEU A 346 0.48 -10.58 -0.25
CA LEU A 346 -0.68 -10.74 -1.14
C LEU A 346 -1.91 -11.27 -0.40
N ILE A 347 -1.73 -12.23 0.52
CA ILE A 347 -2.82 -12.77 1.35
C ILE A 347 -3.37 -11.69 2.28
N ALA A 348 -2.51 -11.01 3.03
CA ALA A 348 -2.92 -10.02 4.01
C ALA A 348 -3.63 -8.82 3.35
N ALA A 349 -3.24 -8.47 2.13
CA ALA A 349 -3.93 -7.44 1.37
C ALA A 349 -5.32 -7.87 0.83
N THR A 350 -5.58 -9.18 0.74
CA THR A 350 -6.87 -9.74 0.30
C THR A 350 -7.80 -9.98 1.49
N ASP A 351 -7.26 -10.58 2.57
CA ASP A 351 -7.93 -10.75 3.85
C ASP A 351 -6.94 -10.54 5.01
N PRO A 352 -6.95 -9.34 5.63
CA PRO A 352 -6.13 -8.99 6.79
C PRO A 352 -6.23 -9.93 7.99
N ARG A 353 -7.33 -10.69 8.11
CA ARG A 353 -7.58 -11.58 9.25
C ARG A 353 -7.16 -13.01 8.98
N ALA A 354 -6.77 -13.32 7.75
CA ALA A 354 -6.46 -14.68 7.33
C ALA A 354 -5.12 -15.18 7.88
N LEU A 355 -4.20 -14.26 8.22
CA LEU A 355 -2.88 -14.56 8.76
C LEU A 355 -2.62 -13.75 10.04
N ASP A 356 -1.72 -14.26 10.87
CA ASP A 356 -1.21 -13.57 12.04
C ASP A 356 0.22 -13.08 11.82
N LEU A 357 0.71 -12.24 12.74
CA LEU A 357 2.07 -11.70 12.73
C LEU A 357 3.14 -12.79 12.70
N THR A 358 2.86 -14.00 13.17
CA THR A 358 3.84 -15.08 13.16
C THR A 358 4.21 -15.53 11.75
N ALA A 359 3.34 -15.33 10.76
CA ALA A 359 3.61 -15.67 9.37
C ALA A 359 4.85 -14.94 8.81
N LEU A 360 5.14 -13.72 9.28
CA LEU A 360 6.31 -12.93 8.89
C LEU A 360 7.57 -13.23 9.72
N LEU A 361 7.38 -13.68 10.95
CA LEU A 361 8.48 -13.94 11.89
C LEU A 361 9.15 -15.31 11.66
N ARG A 362 8.58 -16.16 10.82
CA ARG A 362 9.11 -17.51 10.57
C ARG A 362 10.39 -17.50 9.72
N PRO A 363 11.43 -18.27 10.11
CA PRO A 363 12.69 -18.33 9.37
C PRO A 363 12.64 -19.13 8.06
N GLY A 364 11.53 -19.84 7.78
CA GLY A 364 11.35 -20.64 6.57
C GLY A 364 9.98 -21.31 6.53
N PRO A 365 9.63 -21.98 5.42
CA PRO A 365 8.34 -22.66 5.31
C PRO A 365 8.36 -23.94 6.17
N ASP A 366 7.31 -24.14 6.95
CA ASP A 366 7.06 -25.36 7.70
C ASP A 366 5.60 -25.78 7.59
N SER A 367 5.23 -26.88 8.25
CA SER A 367 3.87 -27.41 8.24
C SER A 367 2.84 -26.42 8.78
N THR A 368 3.22 -25.55 9.72
CA THR A 368 2.31 -24.59 10.35
C THR A 368 2.11 -23.37 9.45
N TRP A 369 3.19 -22.85 8.85
CA TRP A 369 3.09 -21.79 7.85
C TRP A 369 2.27 -22.25 6.65
N THR A 370 2.51 -23.48 6.18
CA THR A 370 1.75 -24.09 5.08
C THR A 370 0.27 -24.21 5.42
N LEU A 371 -0.06 -24.65 6.64
CA LEU A 371 -1.44 -24.72 7.10
C LEU A 371 -2.10 -23.35 7.18
N ALA A 372 -1.40 -22.34 7.70
CA ALA A 372 -1.91 -20.98 7.78
C ALA A 372 -2.22 -20.42 6.38
N VAL A 373 -1.30 -20.58 5.42
CA VAL A 373 -1.50 -20.13 4.03
C VAL A 373 -2.64 -20.89 3.33
N THR A 374 -2.70 -22.21 3.45
CA THR A 374 -3.78 -22.99 2.82
C THR A 374 -5.16 -22.67 3.38
N ARG A 375 -5.26 -22.41 4.69
CA ARG A 375 -6.49 -21.91 5.33
C ARG A 375 -6.87 -20.52 4.85
N ALA A 376 -5.90 -19.62 4.78
CA ALA A 376 -6.10 -18.24 4.36
C ALA A 376 -6.66 -18.12 2.94
N LEU A 377 -6.29 -19.05 2.06
CA LEU A 377 -6.78 -19.09 0.68
C LEU A 377 -8.12 -19.84 0.52
N HIS A 378 -8.77 -20.22 1.63
CA HIS A 378 -10.01 -21.01 1.67
C HIS A 378 -9.94 -22.33 0.87
N GLY A 379 -8.74 -22.88 0.71
CA GLY A 379 -8.50 -24.15 0.03
C GLY A 379 -8.70 -25.36 0.96
N GLN A 380 -8.39 -26.55 0.44
CA GLN A 380 -8.24 -27.72 1.31
C GLN A 380 -7.06 -27.47 2.26
N GLU A 381 -7.32 -27.56 3.56
CA GLU A 381 -6.26 -27.45 4.57
C GLU A 381 -5.18 -28.49 4.31
N GLY A 382 -3.92 -28.07 4.38
CA GLY A 382 -2.80 -28.98 4.21
C GLY A 382 -1.51 -28.44 4.81
N THR A 383 -0.60 -29.36 5.11
CA THR A 383 0.67 -29.09 5.80
C THR A 383 1.89 -29.43 4.94
N SER A 384 1.68 -29.85 3.68
CA SER A 384 2.75 -30.27 2.77
C SER A 384 3.00 -29.25 1.66
N LYS A 385 4.19 -29.30 1.05
CA LYS A 385 4.56 -28.49 -0.12
C LYS A 385 3.52 -28.60 -1.23
N GLU A 386 3.07 -29.82 -1.53
CA GLU A 386 2.10 -30.09 -2.59
C GLU A 386 0.74 -29.46 -2.28
N ALA A 387 0.28 -29.54 -1.03
CA ALA A 387 -0.98 -28.93 -0.62
C ALA A 387 -0.92 -27.39 -0.71
N LEU A 388 0.21 -26.80 -0.34
CA LEU A 388 0.45 -25.36 -0.48
C LEU A 388 0.32 -24.91 -1.93
N PHE A 389 1.09 -25.51 -2.84
CA PHE A 389 1.11 -25.08 -4.22
C PHE A 389 -0.21 -25.37 -4.93
N ARG A 390 -0.91 -26.44 -4.54
CA ARG A 390 -2.28 -26.69 -4.96
C ARG A 390 -3.21 -25.52 -4.60
N ALA A 391 -3.18 -25.06 -3.35
CA ALA A 391 -4.02 -23.94 -2.89
C ALA A 391 -3.65 -22.63 -3.61
N LEU A 392 -2.35 -22.34 -3.73
CA LEU A 392 -1.84 -21.16 -4.42
C LEU A 392 -2.23 -21.13 -5.90
N TYR A 393 -2.04 -22.23 -6.63
CA TYR A 393 -2.43 -22.29 -8.04
C TYR A 393 -3.96 -22.29 -8.22
N ALA A 394 -4.74 -22.87 -7.32
CA ALA A 394 -6.19 -22.73 -7.34
C ALA A 394 -6.62 -21.26 -7.18
N HIS A 395 -5.96 -20.50 -6.31
CA HIS A 395 -6.20 -19.06 -6.16
C HIS A 395 -5.82 -18.28 -7.42
N VAL A 396 -4.63 -18.54 -8.00
CA VAL A 396 -4.22 -17.93 -9.28
C VAL A 396 -5.24 -18.21 -10.40
N ALA A 397 -5.78 -19.43 -10.46
CA ALA A 397 -6.82 -19.77 -11.44
C ALA A 397 -8.10 -18.96 -11.21
N ALA A 398 -8.52 -18.77 -9.96
CA ALA A 398 -9.69 -17.95 -9.63
C ALA A 398 -9.49 -16.47 -10.01
N GLU A 399 -8.32 -15.89 -9.71
CA GLU A 399 -7.96 -14.53 -10.12
C GLU A 399 -7.93 -14.39 -11.65
N ALA A 400 -7.29 -15.34 -12.35
CA ALA A 400 -7.23 -15.35 -13.81
C ALA A 400 -8.62 -15.45 -14.44
N LYS A 401 -9.52 -16.27 -13.86
CA LYS A 401 -10.91 -16.38 -14.29
C LYS A 401 -11.70 -15.08 -14.06
N ALA A 402 -11.52 -14.44 -12.91
CA ALA A 402 -12.18 -13.16 -12.62
C ALA A 402 -11.76 -12.06 -13.62
N ALA A 403 -10.46 -12.00 -13.95
CA ALA A 403 -9.90 -11.05 -14.89
C ALA A 403 -10.35 -11.27 -16.36
N GLN A 404 -10.85 -12.47 -16.72
CA GLN A 404 -11.30 -12.77 -18.09
C GLN A 404 -12.59 -12.04 -18.49
N SER A 405 -13.38 -11.55 -17.53
CA SER A 405 -14.64 -10.88 -17.84
C SER A 405 -14.47 -9.53 -18.56
N PHE A 406 -13.23 -9.14 -18.87
CA PHE A 406 -12.88 -7.76 -19.11
C PHE A 406 -12.07 -7.43 -20.40
N ASP A 407 -11.45 -8.34 -21.19
CA ASP A 407 -10.46 -7.85 -22.21
C ASP A 407 -10.09 -8.72 -23.45
N ARG A 408 -9.29 -8.14 -24.38
CA ARG A 408 -8.55 -8.77 -25.51
C ARG A 408 -7.51 -9.81 -25.08
N GLU A 409 -7.03 -9.72 -23.84
CA GLU A 409 -6.03 -10.63 -23.28
C GLU A 409 -6.61 -11.94 -22.72
N VAL A 410 -7.91 -12.21 -22.96
CA VAL A 410 -8.64 -13.39 -22.49
C VAL A 410 -7.93 -14.70 -22.84
N ALA A 411 -7.34 -14.82 -24.04
CA ALA A 411 -6.63 -16.04 -24.42
C ALA A 411 -5.41 -16.33 -23.51
N THR A 412 -4.68 -15.29 -23.13
CA THR A 412 -3.52 -15.40 -22.23
C THR A 412 -3.99 -15.73 -20.80
N LEU A 413 -5.05 -15.08 -20.32
CA LEU A 413 -5.65 -15.35 -19.00
C LEU A 413 -6.21 -16.78 -18.91
N GLN A 414 -6.90 -17.27 -19.94
CA GLN A 414 -7.40 -18.65 -20.03
C GLN A 414 -6.26 -19.68 -20.07
N ARG A 415 -5.10 -19.31 -20.63
CA ARG A 415 -3.91 -20.16 -20.57
C ARG A 415 -3.38 -20.26 -19.15
N ILE A 416 -3.23 -19.14 -18.44
CA ILE A 416 -2.84 -19.12 -17.03
C ILE A 416 -3.82 -19.94 -16.18
N GLU A 417 -5.13 -19.69 -16.31
CA GLU A 417 -6.18 -20.40 -15.57
C GLU A 417 -6.06 -21.92 -15.77
N ARG A 418 -6.04 -22.40 -17.02
CA ARG A 418 -6.00 -23.84 -17.32
C ARG A 418 -4.77 -24.52 -16.74
N ARG A 419 -3.61 -23.86 -16.79
CA ARG A 419 -2.35 -24.40 -16.26
C ARG A 419 -2.33 -24.42 -14.75
N ALA A 420 -2.79 -23.34 -14.12
CA ALA A 420 -2.92 -23.27 -12.67
C ALA A 420 -3.90 -24.35 -12.16
N LEU A 421 -5.03 -24.57 -12.85
CA LEU A 421 -5.93 -25.69 -12.55
C LEU A 421 -5.31 -27.07 -12.76
N ALA A 422 -4.42 -27.23 -13.74
CA ALA A 422 -3.70 -28.48 -13.96
C ALA A 422 -2.67 -28.73 -12.85
N ALA A 423 -1.95 -27.69 -12.41
CA ALA A 423 -1.00 -27.77 -11.29
C ALA A 423 -1.68 -27.96 -9.92
N ALA A 424 -2.95 -27.57 -9.80
CA ALA A 424 -3.73 -27.76 -8.58
C ALA A 424 -4.32 -29.18 -8.41
N LYS A 425 -4.26 -30.04 -9.42
CA LYS A 425 -4.71 -31.44 -9.32
C LYS A 425 -3.59 -32.30 -8.76
#